data_AF-A0A957N2S7-F1
#
_entry.id   AF-A0A957N2S7-F1
#
_cell.length_a   1.000
_cell.length_b   1.000
_cell.length_c   1.000
_cell.angle_alpha   90.00
_cell.angle_beta   90.00
_cell.angle_gamma   90.00
#
_symmetry.space_group_name_H-M   'P 1'
#
loop_
_entity.id
_entity.type
_entity.pdbx_description
1 polymer ?
#
loop_
_entity_poly.entity_id
_entity_poly.type
_entity_poly.pdbx_seq_one_letter_code
_entity_poly.pdbx_strand_id
1 'polypeptide(L)'
;MSKGRTRGVTVAVILGWLTVLCGLAAFVLFVLNRHTVVPASWGVSGGTRHELTNWANSLLQSLLIPMTYATLSVAVVRHQPDNPTAWLLLLTGLAGAVQVAVSEWAVYGFYTVATPLPL
;
A
#
# COMPACT_ATOMS: atom_id res chain seq x y z
N MET A 1 12.62 25.60 22.18
CA MET A 1 12.43 24.15 21.97
C MET A 1 11.28 23.76 21.01
N SER A 2 10.66 24.65 20.20
CA SER A 2 9.45 24.27 19.42
C SER A 2 9.66 23.87 17.95
N LYS A 3 10.66 24.42 17.25
CA LYS A 3 10.75 24.33 15.78
C LYS A 3 11.05 22.92 15.24
N GLY A 4 11.84 22.12 15.98
CA GLY A 4 12.18 20.74 15.60
C GLY A 4 11.01 19.76 15.75
N ARG A 5 10.27 19.88 16.86
CA ARG A 5 9.08 19.08 17.16
C ARG A 5 7.98 19.25 16.11
N THR A 6 7.71 20.49 15.69
CA THR A 6 6.70 20.77 14.66
C THR A 6 7.08 20.14 13.31
N ARG A 7 8.36 20.20 12.92
CA ARG A 7 8.86 19.60 11.67
C ARG A 7 8.69 18.08 11.66
N GLY A 8 9.04 17.40 12.75
CA GLY A 8 8.88 15.94 12.85
C GLY A 8 7.43 15.49 12.68
N VAL A 9 6.50 16.19 13.33
CA VAL A 9 5.07 15.87 13.21
C VAL A 9 4.54 16.13 11.80
N THR A 10 4.93 17.24 11.16
CA THR A 10 4.53 17.54 9.78
C THR A 10 5.04 16.46 8.82
N VAL A 11 6.29 16.04 8.94
CA VAL A 11 6.86 14.96 8.12
C VAL A 11 6.10 13.65 8.34
N ALA A 12 5.82 13.28 9.58
CA ALA A 12 5.07 12.06 9.86
C ALA A 12 3.65 12.10 9.25
N VAL A 13 2.97 13.24 9.32
CA VAL A 13 1.64 13.41 8.70
C VAL A 13 1.72 13.28 7.17
N ILE A 14 2.72 13.90 6.54
CA ILE A 14 2.93 13.79 5.08
C ILE A 14 3.17 12.33 4.68
N LEU A 15 4.06 11.63 5.39
CA LEU A 15 4.34 10.23 5.12
C LEU A 15 3.10 9.35 5.38
N GLY A 16 2.33 9.64 6.42
CA GLY A 16 1.08 8.93 6.70
C GLY A 16 0.07 9.07 5.57
N TRP A 17 -0.11 10.28 5.03
CA TRP A 17 -0.96 10.50 3.86
C TRP A 17 -0.42 9.81 2.60
N LEU A 18 0.90 9.83 2.39
CA LEU A 18 1.53 9.12 1.28
C LEU A 18 1.26 7.61 1.35
N THR A 19 1.36 7.00 2.53
CA THR A 19 1.01 5.59 2.76
C THR A 19 -0.44 5.31 2.38
N VAL A 20 -1.37 6.18 2.78
CA VAL A 20 -2.80 6.07 2.44
C VAL A 20 -3.02 6.14 0.93
N LEU A 21 -2.39 7.11 0.25
CA LEU A 21 -2.53 7.29 -1.19
C LEU A 21 -1.95 6.10 -1.97
N CYS A 22 -0.79 5.58 -1.57
CA CYS A 22 -0.22 4.37 -2.15
C CYS A 22 -1.14 3.16 -1.97
N GLY A 23 -1.69 2.99 -0.76
CA GLY A 23 -2.64 1.93 -0.46
C GLY A 23 -3.92 2.00 -1.32
N LEU A 24 -4.50 3.19 -1.45
CA LEU A 24 -5.66 3.43 -2.31
C LEU A 24 -5.34 3.16 -3.78
N ALA A 25 -4.20 3.63 -4.27
CA ALA A 25 -3.76 3.39 -5.64
C ALA A 25 -3.60 1.89 -5.92
N ALA A 26 -2.98 1.15 -4.98
CA ALA A 26 -2.82 -0.29 -5.08
C ALA A 26 -4.17 -1.02 -5.13
N PHE A 27 -5.11 -0.64 -4.26
CA PHE A 27 -6.45 -1.24 -4.26
C PHE A 27 -7.23 -0.96 -5.54
N VAL A 28 -7.18 0.28 -6.04
CA VAL A 28 -7.81 0.65 -7.32
C VAL A 28 -7.22 -0.15 -8.46
N LEU A 29 -5.88 -0.28 -8.53
CA LEU A 29 -5.22 -1.11 -9.53
C LEU A 29 -5.66 -2.58 -9.44
N PHE A 30 -5.76 -3.14 -8.23
CA PHE A 30 -6.31 -4.48 -8.05
C PHE A 30 -7.75 -4.60 -8.60
N VAL A 31 -8.62 -3.63 -8.32
CA VAL A 31 -10.00 -3.62 -8.81
C VAL A 31 -10.06 -3.57 -10.35
N LEU A 32 -9.15 -2.84 -10.97
CA LEU A 32 -9.00 -2.78 -12.44
C LEU A 32 -8.43 -4.09 -13.00
N ASN A 33 -7.45 -4.69 -12.32
CA ASN A 33 -6.75 -5.92 -12.71
C ASN A 33 -7.49 -7.22 -12.31
N ARG A 34 -8.68 -7.14 -11.69
CA ARG A 34 -9.35 -8.32 -11.09
C ARG A 34 -9.66 -9.45 -12.08
N HIS A 35 -9.78 -9.12 -13.36
CA HIS A 35 -10.05 -10.08 -14.44
C HIS A 35 -8.77 -10.59 -15.12
N THR A 36 -7.63 -9.99 -14.79
CA THR A 36 -6.34 -10.34 -15.38
C THR A 36 -5.87 -11.69 -14.84
N VAL A 37 -5.52 -12.59 -15.76
CA VAL A 37 -4.91 -13.88 -15.41
C VAL A 37 -3.43 -13.65 -15.14
N VAL A 38 -3.01 -13.89 -13.90
CA VAL A 38 -1.62 -13.71 -13.48
C VAL A 38 -1.00 -15.09 -13.23
N PRO A 39 0.23 -15.36 -13.70
CA PRO A 39 0.88 -16.65 -13.48
C PRO A 39 1.15 -16.91 -12.00
N ALA A 40 1.11 -18.18 -11.59
CA ALA A 40 1.31 -18.57 -10.19
C ALA A 40 2.70 -18.20 -9.62
N SER A 41 3.70 -18.00 -10.48
CA SER A 41 5.04 -17.53 -10.12
C SER A 41 5.05 -16.13 -9.48
N TRP A 42 3.96 -15.38 -9.58
CA TRP A 42 3.77 -14.07 -8.93
C TRP A 42 3.09 -14.16 -7.56
N GLY A 43 3.02 -15.35 -6.97
CA GLY A 43 2.53 -15.56 -5.61
C GLY A 43 1.00 -15.49 -5.46
N VAL A 44 0.26 -15.65 -6.55
CA VAL A 44 -1.20 -15.80 -6.58
C VAL A 44 -1.57 -17.20 -7.05
N SER A 45 -2.73 -17.73 -6.63
CA SER A 45 -3.30 -18.91 -7.27
C SER A 45 -3.52 -18.56 -8.74
N GLY A 46 -2.83 -19.27 -9.65
CA GLY A 46 -2.90 -18.96 -11.08
C GLY A 46 -4.35 -18.95 -11.58
N GLY A 47 -4.74 -17.93 -12.35
CA GLY A 47 -6.12 -17.76 -12.81
C GLY A 47 -6.64 -16.32 -12.65
N THR A 48 -7.95 -16.13 -12.84
CA THR A 48 -8.62 -14.84 -12.62
C THR A 48 -8.74 -14.54 -11.12
N ARG A 49 -8.39 -13.32 -10.70
CA ARG A 49 -8.34 -12.88 -9.30
C ARG A 49 -9.72 -12.54 -8.71
N HIS A 50 -10.72 -13.39 -8.93
CA HIS A 50 -12.13 -13.12 -8.55
C HIS A 50 -12.57 -13.77 -7.23
N GLU A 51 -11.74 -14.64 -6.65
CA GLU A 51 -12.05 -15.28 -5.37
C GLU A 51 -12.11 -14.28 -4.21
N LEU A 52 -13.02 -14.50 -3.25
CA LEU A 52 -13.19 -13.66 -2.06
C LEU A 52 -11.88 -13.50 -1.25
N THR A 53 -11.07 -14.56 -1.21
CA THR A 53 -9.75 -14.58 -0.57
C THR A 53 -8.80 -13.55 -1.18
N ASN A 54 -8.80 -13.39 -2.51
CA ASN A 54 -7.98 -12.38 -3.20
C ASN A 54 -8.45 -10.96 -2.88
N TRP A 55 -9.77 -10.74 -2.83
CA TRP A 55 -10.34 -9.46 -2.41
C TRP A 55 -9.98 -9.10 -0.97
N ALA A 56 -10.17 -10.05 -0.04
CA ALA A 56 -9.84 -9.86 1.36
C ALA A 56 -8.35 -9.57 1.55
N ASN A 57 -7.48 -10.35 0.90
CA ASN A 57 -6.04 -10.15 0.96
C ASN A 57 -5.63 -8.80 0.37
N SER A 58 -6.19 -8.43 -0.79
CA SER A 58 -5.93 -7.12 -1.40
C SER A 58 -6.34 -5.99 -0.46
N LEU A 59 -7.54 -6.02 0.11
CA LEU A 59 -8.03 -5.00 1.03
C LEU A 59 -7.19 -4.91 2.32
N LEU A 60 -6.76 -6.05 2.87
CA LEU A 60 -5.88 -6.09 4.04
C LEU A 60 -4.50 -5.48 3.73
N GLN A 61 -3.84 -5.96 2.68
CA GLN A 61 -2.46 -5.60 2.34
C GLN A 61 -2.34 -4.16 1.82
N SER A 62 -3.31 -3.70 1.04
CA SER A 62 -3.27 -2.37 0.43
C SER A 62 -3.83 -1.28 1.35
N LEU A 63 -4.87 -1.56 2.14
CA LEU A 63 -5.56 -0.53 2.93
C LEU A 63 -5.38 -0.74 4.42
N LEU A 64 -5.93 -1.82 4.98
CA LEU A 64 -6.07 -1.93 6.44
C LEU A 64 -4.73 -1.95 7.16
N ILE A 65 -3.77 -2.77 6.70
CA ILE A 65 -2.46 -2.90 7.33
C ILE A 65 -1.67 -1.58 7.22
N PRO A 66 -1.46 -0.99 6.03
CA PRO A 66 -0.71 0.27 5.93
C PRO A 66 -1.38 1.45 6.63
N MET A 67 -2.71 1.56 6.59
CA MET A 67 -3.45 2.61 7.30
C MET A 67 -3.31 2.48 8.82
N THR A 68 -3.32 1.24 9.35
CA THR A 68 -3.15 0.99 10.78
C THR A 68 -1.75 1.42 11.22
N TYR A 69 -0.71 1.02 10.48
CA TYR A 69 0.66 1.46 10.75
C TYR A 69 0.79 2.99 10.65
N ALA A 70 0.29 3.60 9.58
CA ALA A 70 0.38 5.06 9.40
C ALA A 70 -0.33 5.82 10.54
N THR A 71 -1.55 5.41 10.91
CA THR A 71 -2.35 6.10 11.92
C THR A 71 -1.73 5.97 13.31
N LEU A 72 -1.33 4.75 13.70
CA LEU A 72 -0.68 4.51 14.99
C LEU A 72 0.63 5.27 15.07
N SER A 73 1.48 5.19 14.05
CA SER A 73 2.76 5.89 14.04
C SER A 73 2.61 7.40 14.11
N VAL A 74 1.69 7.99 13.34
CA VAL A 74 1.42 9.43 13.38
C VAL A 74 0.90 9.86 14.76
N ALA A 75 0.03 9.05 15.38
CA ALA A 75 -0.44 9.31 16.74
C ALA A 75 0.73 9.28 17.75
N VAL A 76 1.61 8.29 17.68
CA VAL A 76 2.78 8.22 18.57
C VAL A 76 3.75 9.38 18.31
N VAL A 77 4.08 9.71 17.06
CA VAL A 77 4.99 10.83 16.73
C VAL A 77 4.43 12.17 17.20
N ARG A 78 3.10 12.38 17.15
CA ARG A 78 2.46 13.60 17.69
C ARG A 78 2.74 13.78 19.18
N HIS A 79 2.71 12.69 19.94
CA HIS A 79 2.97 12.73 21.38
C HIS A 79 4.47 12.69 21.70
N GLN A 80 5.24 11.86 20.99
CA GLN A 80 6.66 11.58 21.21
C GLN A 80 7.43 11.67 19.87
N PRO A 81 7.84 12.88 19.45
CA PRO A 81 8.41 13.11 18.12
C PRO A 81 9.72 12.37 17.85
N ASP A 82 10.50 12.15 18.91
CA ASP A 82 11.82 11.55 18.86
C ASP A 82 11.78 10.02 19.06
N ASN A 83 10.59 9.41 19.06
CA ASN A 83 10.43 7.97 19.26
C ASN A 83 10.80 7.21 17.97
N PRO A 84 11.94 6.46 17.95
CA PRO A 84 12.41 5.80 16.73
C PRO A 84 11.50 4.66 16.29
N THR A 85 10.83 3.98 17.23
CA THR A 85 9.90 2.89 16.93
C THR A 85 8.69 3.39 16.14
N ALA A 86 8.17 4.58 16.47
CA ALA A 86 7.07 5.17 15.73
C ALA A 86 7.46 5.50 14.28
N TRP A 87 8.68 6.01 14.08
CA TRP A 87 9.22 6.26 12.73
C TRP A 87 9.44 4.96 11.95
N LEU A 88 9.99 3.92 12.60
CA LEU A 88 10.16 2.61 11.95
C LEU A 88 8.81 2.01 11.55
N LEU A 89 7.80 2.05 12.42
CA LEU A 89 6.45 1.58 12.09
C LEU A 89 5.86 2.35 10.91
N LEU A 90 6.06 3.67 10.85
CA LEU A 90 5.61 4.50 9.73
C LEU A 90 6.28 4.12 8.41
N LEU A 91 7.61 3.96 8.44
CA LEU A 91 8.40 3.57 7.28
C LEU A 91 8.07 2.15 6.81
N THR A 92 7.82 1.21 7.73
CA THR A 92 7.36 -0.14 7.38
C THR A 92 6.00 -0.12 6.72
N GLY A 93 5.04 0.65 7.26
CA GLY A 93 3.72 0.82 6.64
C GLY A 93 3.82 1.44 5.24
N LEU A 94 4.67 2.45 5.06
CA LEU A 94 4.91 3.07 3.77
C LEU A 94 5.57 2.11 2.78
N ALA A 95 6.63 1.41 3.19
CA ALA A 95 7.32 0.44 2.35
C ALA A 95 6.38 -0.67 1.89
N GLY A 96 5.52 -1.17 2.78
CA GLY A 96 4.47 -2.13 2.43
C GLY A 96 3.49 -1.58 1.41
N ALA A 97 2.94 -0.37 1.62
CA ALA A 97 2.02 0.25 0.67
C ALA A 97 2.66 0.48 -0.70
N VAL A 98 3.91 0.93 -0.74
CA VAL A 98 4.67 1.12 -1.99
C VAL A 98 4.91 -0.21 -2.68
N GLN A 99 5.32 -1.25 -1.94
CA GLN A 99 5.54 -2.58 -2.50
C GLN A 99 4.26 -3.10 -3.17
N VAL A 100 3.11 -3.06 -2.48
CA VAL A 100 1.83 -3.53 -3.05
C VAL A 100 1.42 -2.67 -4.25
N ALA A 101 1.59 -1.35 -4.20
CA ALA A 101 1.31 -0.46 -5.32
C ALA A 101 2.17 -0.77 -6.56
N VAL A 102 3.47 -1.00 -6.37
CA VAL A 102 4.39 -1.37 -7.46
C VAL A 102 4.03 -2.73 -8.04
N SER A 103 3.69 -3.71 -7.19
CA SER A 103 3.25 -5.03 -7.64
C SER A 103 1.97 -4.94 -8.49
N GLU A 104 0.95 -4.21 -8.06
CA GLU A 104 -0.29 -4.04 -8.83
C GLU A 104 -0.10 -3.19 -10.09
N TRP A 105 0.81 -2.22 -10.06
CA TRP A 105 1.19 -1.47 -11.26
C TRP A 105 1.88 -2.37 -12.29
N ALA A 106 2.76 -3.27 -11.83
CA ALA A 106 3.39 -4.25 -12.71
C ALA A 106 2.36 -5.24 -13.30
N VAL A 107 1.38 -5.68 -12.52
CA VAL A 107 0.27 -6.51 -13.03
C VAL A 107 -0.51 -5.78 -14.13
N TYR A 108 -0.82 -4.50 -13.90
CA TYR A 108 -1.50 -3.67 -14.88
C TYR A 108 -0.68 -3.54 -16.18
N GLY A 109 0.60 -3.16 -16.06
CA GLY A 109 1.47 -2.90 -17.21
C GLY A 109 1.80 -4.15 -18.03
N PHE A 110 2.16 -5.27 -17.39
CA PHE A 110 2.64 -6.46 -18.08
C PHE A 110 1.56 -7.43 -18.52
N TYR A 111 0.39 -7.42 -17.87
CA TYR A 111 -0.62 -8.46 -18.13
C TYR A 111 -1.99 -7.88 -18.54
N THR A 112 -2.33 -6.67 -18.10
CA THR A 112 -3.64 -6.07 -18.38
C THR A 112 -3.62 -5.20 -19.63
N VAL A 113 -2.60 -4.35 -19.81
CA VAL A 113 -2.46 -3.51 -21.01
C VAL A 113 -1.80 -4.26 -22.16
N ALA A 114 -0.93 -5.22 -21.86
CA ALA A 114 -0.16 -5.96 -22.87
C ALA A 114 -0.92 -7.11 -23.54
N THR A 115 -2.13 -7.47 -23.07
CA THR A 115 -2.98 -8.47 -23.73
C THR A 115 -3.83 -7.78 -24.81
N PRO A 116 -3.58 -7.99 -26.11
CA PRO A 116 -4.49 -7.51 -27.14
C PRO A 116 -5.80 -8.28 -27.04
N LEU A 117 -6.93 -7.58 -27.18
CA LEU A 117 -8.24 -8.20 -27.39
C LEU A 117 -8.15 -9.26 -28.51
N PRO A 118 -8.75 -10.44 -28.36
CA PRO A 118 -8.92 -11.33 -29.50
C PRO A 118 -9.78 -10.60 -30.54
N LEU A 119 -9.18 -10.33 -31.71
CA LEU A 119 -9.89 -9.93 -32.94
C LEU A 119 -10.70 -11.12 -33.47
#